data_AF-A0A971FTV9-F1
#
_entry.id   AF-A0A971FTV9-F1
#
_cell.length_a   1.000
_cell.length_b   1.000
_cell.length_c   1.000
_cell.angle_alpha   90.00
_cell.angle_beta   90.00
_cell.angle_gamma   90.00
#
_symmetry.space_group_name_H-M   'P 1'
#
loop_
_entity.id
_entity.type
_entity.pdbx_description
1 polymer ?
#
loop_
_entity_poly.entity_id
_entity_poly.type
_entity_poly.pdbx_seq_one_letter_code
_entity_poly.pdbx_strand_id
1 'polypeptide(L)'
;MTIFSKGKEHGVSESINQLNEFHLEKDQREAILSSFMRYNQKNNRIIQVPLFLNYFNIFNIDGSFCKTVCLGNQIMEIDSEIKSLPNNFFYDVRTYEKFFVVMCEIDGQRSLRFFSYDGKPLYNLEYNASATRFDIDMQNNILYLLDYENDTVEFFDISNIIDSVYNLM
;
A
#
# COMPACT_ATOMS: atom_id res chain seq x y z
N MET A 1 28.45 -3.00 11.31
CA MET A 1 27.67 -4.24 11.13
C MET A 1 28.65 -5.42 11.17
N THR A 2 28.22 -6.62 11.51
CA THR A 2 29.08 -7.81 11.56
C THR A 2 28.37 -8.93 10.80
N ILE A 3 29.06 -9.61 9.89
CA ILE A 3 28.46 -10.71 9.13
C ILE A 3 28.92 -12.04 9.73
N PHE A 4 27.96 -12.84 10.15
CA PHE A 4 28.21 -14.21 10.60
C PHE A 4 27.96 -15.17 9.45
N SER A 5 29.00 -15.91 9.04
CA SER A 5 28.84 -17.00 8.08
C SER A 5 29.66 -18.21 8.51
N LYS A 6 29.03 -19.40 8.44
CA LYS A 6 29.61 -20.69 8.86
C LYS A 6 30.23 -20.66 10.26
N GLY A 7 29.55 -19.98 11.20
CA GLY A 7 30.00 -19.90 12.60
C GLY A 7 31.25 -19.04 12.84
N LYS A 8 31.67 -18.26 11.86
CA LYS A 8 32.77 -17.29 12.01
C LYS A 8 32.28 -15.87 11.79
N GLU A 9 32.87 -14.97 12.56
CA GLU A 9 32.71 -13.53 12.40
C GLU A 9 33.56 -13.04 11.24
N HIS A 10 32.95 -12.28 10.32
CA HIS A 10 33.64 -11.66 9.21
C HIS A 10 33.49 -10.14 9.32
N GLY A 11 34.59 -9.43 9.07
CA GLY A 11 34.55 -7.98 8.85
C GLY A 11 33.71 -7.67 7.61
N VAL A 12 32.96 -6.57 7.68
CA VAL A 12 32.14 -6.12 6.56
C VAL A 12 33.06 -5.60 5.48
N SER A 13 32.92 -6.11 4.24
CA SER A 13 33.67 -5.58 3.11
C SER A 13 33.24 -4.15 2.82
N GLU A 14 34.16 -3.36 2.27
CA GLU A 14 33.89 -1.96 1.91
C GLU A 14 32.70 -1.82 0.96
N SER A 15 32.51 -2.79 0.05
CA SER A 15 31.34 -2.87 -0.83
C SER A 15 30.02 -3.05 -0.09
N ILE A 16 30.00 -3.76 1.05
CA ILE A 16 28.78 -3.90 1.86
C ILE A 16 28.54 -2.65 2.71
N ASN A 17 29.60 -1.95 3.14
CA ASN A 17 29.42 -0.63 3.76
C ASN A 17 28.79 0.36 2.77
N GLN A 18 29.22 0.36 1.51
CA GLN A 18 28.61 1.17 0.45
C GLN A 18 27.14 0.81 0.19
N LEU A 19 26.73 -0.46 0.33
CA LEU A 19 25.32 -0.84 0.22
C LEU A 19 24.46 -0.33 1.39
N ASN A 20 25.06 -0.01 2.53
CA ASN A 20 24.38 0.59 3.68
C ASN A 20 24.38 2.12 3.64
N GLU A 21 25.08 2.72 2.67
CA GLU A 21 25.13 4.16 2.47
C GLU A 21 24.33 4.51 1.23
N PHE A 22 23.27 5.28 1.37
CA PHE A 22 22.66 5.98 0.26
C PHE A 22 22.73 7.48 0.52
N HIS A 23 23.14 8.23 -0.49
CA HIS A 23 23.18 9.68 -0.44
C HIS A 23 22.11 10.20 -1.38
N LEU A 24 21.09 10.85 -0.83
CA LEU A 24 20.19 11.66 -1.62
C LEU A 24 20.66 13.10 -1.62
N GLU A 25 20.53 13.73 -2.79
CA GLU A 25 20.60 15.18 -2.83
C GLU A 25 19.46 15.76 -1.98
N LYS A 26 19.75 16.91 -1.36
CA LYS A 26 18.76 17.65 -0.59
C LYS A 26 17.51 17.86 -1.46
N ASP A 27 16.35 17.52 -0.92
CA ASP A 27 15.02 17.63 -1.55
C ASP A 27 14.62 16.52 -2.55
N GLN A 28 15.45 15.46 -2.74
CA GLN A 28 14.98 14.25 -3.43
C GLN A 28 14.16 13.36 -2.49
N ARG A 29 12.97 12.93 -2.92
CA ARG A 29 12.17 11.96 -2.18
C ARG A 29 12.70 10.55 -2.40
N GLU A 30 12.96 9.85 -1.30
CA GLU A 30 13.18 8.40 -1.30
C GLU A 30 12.00 7.69 -1.98
N ALA A 31 12.28 6.57 -2.65
CA ALA A 31 11.28 5.53 -2.88
C ALA A 31 10.11 5.87 -3.84
N ILE A 32 10.26 6.81 -4.80
CA ILE A 32 9.24 7.05 -5.87
C ILE A 32 8.90 5.75 -6.63
N LEU A 33 9.86 4.83 -6.77
CA LEU A 33 9.68 3.53 -7.42
C LEU A 33 9.32 2.40 -6.45
N SER A 34 9.23 2.68 -5.14
CA SER A 34 8.83 1.68 -4.16
C SER A 34 7.34 1.41 -4.25
N SER A 35 6.97 0.17 -3.94
CA SER A 35 5.58 -0.24 -3.95
C SER A 35 5.28 -1.20 -2.82
N PHE A 36 4.06 -1.09 -2.28
CA PHE A 36 3.49 -2.17 -1.50
C PHE A 36 2.90 -3.21 -2.44
N MET A 37 3.28 -4.47 -2.24
CA MET A 37 2.78 -5.59 -3.02
C MET A 37 2.11 -6.61 -2.10
N ARG A 38 0.96 -7.12 -2.53
CA ARG A 38 0.27 -8.23 -1.87
C ARG A 38 -0.18 -9.24 -2.92
N TYR A 39 0.12 -10.51 -2.68
CA TYR A 39 -0.37 -11.60 -3.49
C TYR A 39 -1.51 -12.32 -2.76
N ASN A 40 -2.65 -12.44 -3.42
CA ASN A 40 -3.73 -13.29 -2.97
C ASN A 40 -3.74 -14.58 -3.80
N GLN A 41 -3.40 -15.70 -3.15
CA GLN A 41 -3.30 -17.00 -3.80
C GLN A 41 -4.66 -17.50 -4.31
N LYS A 42 -5.73 -17.31 -3.55
CA LYS A 42 -7.08 -17.80 -3.91
C LYS A 42 -7.60 -17.17 -5.20
N ASN A 43 -7.37 -15.87 -5.37
CA ASN A 43 -7.79 -15.12 -6.55
C ASN A 43 -6.70 -15.10 -7.64
N ASN A 44 -5.49 -15.60 -7.35
CA ASN A 44 -4.31 -15.51 -8.19
C ASN A 44 -4.10 -14.08 -8.72
N ARG A 45 -4.03 -13.10 -7.79
CA ARG A 45 -3.81 -11.69 -8.13
C ARG A 45 -2.74 -11.09 -7.23
N ILE A 46 -1.86 -10.30 -7.84
CA ILE A 46 -0.92 -9.39 -7.21
C ILE A 46 -1.52 -8.00 -7.31
N ILE A 47 -1.63 -7.33 -6.16
CA ILE A 47 -1.96 -5.92 -6.08
C ILE A 47 -0.66 -5.18 -5.78
N GLN A 48 -0.25 -4.31 -6.70
CA GLN A 48 0.90 -3.44 -6.54
C GLN A 48 0.43 -2.00 -6.40
N VAL A 49 0.73 -1.40 -5.26
CA VAL A 49 0.47 0.00 -4.96
C VAL A 49 1.81 0.74 -4.94
N PRO A 50 2.20 1.42 -6.03
CA PRO A 50 3.30 2.36 -6.01
C PRO A 50 3.05 3.45 -4.96
N LEU A 51 4.08 3.76 -4.18
CA LEU A 51 3.97 4.77 -3.15
C LEU A 51 3.75 6.15 -3.77
N PHE A 52 2.75 6.86 -3.27
CA PHE A 52 2.49 8.26 -3.59
C PHE A 52 2.13 8.53 -5.05
N LEU A 53 1.72 7.51 -5.80
CA LEU A 53 1.15 7.66 -7.13
C LEU A 53 -0.37 7.51 -7.08
N ASN A 54 -1.06 8.09 -8.06
CA ASN A 54 -2.51 8.07 -8.14
C ASN A 54 -3.09 6.76 -8.70
N TYR A 55 -2.28 5.72 -8.88
CA TYR A 55 -2.71 4.47 -9.49
C TYR A 55 -2.17 3.26 -8.73
N PHE A 56 -2.82 2.13 -8.93
CA PHE A 56 -2.32 0.82 -8.54
C PHE A 56 -2.55 -0.19 -9.67
N ASN A 57 -1.80 -1.28 -9.64
CA ASN A 57 -1.87 -2.34 -10.63
C ASN A 57 -2.42 -3.62 -10.01
N ILE A 58 -3.20 -4.35 -10.79
CA ILE A 58 -3.69 -5.69 -10.52
C ILE A 58 -3.19 -6.58 -11.65
N PHE A 59 -2.41 -7.60 -11.33
CA PHE A 59 -1.93 -8.54 -12.34
C PHE A 59 -1.76 -9.94 -11.77
N ASN A 60 -1.50 -10.93 -12.62
CA ASN A 60 -1.09 -12.27 -12.20
C ASN A 60 0.30 -12.62 -12.74
N ILE A 61 0.89 -13.66 -12.16
CA ILE A 61 2.29 -14.04 -12.44
C ILE A 61 2.46 -14.50 -13.90
N ASP A 62 1.46 -15.17 -14.46
CA ASP A 62 1.50 -15.68 -15.84
C ASP A 62 1.18 -14.63 -16.92
N GLY A 63 0.80 -13.40 -16.51
CA GLY A 63 0.49 -12.29 -17.41
C GLY A 63 -0.86 -12.39 -18.13
N SER A 64 -1.69 -13.40 -17.85
CA SER A 64 -3.02 -13.53 -18.48
C SER A 64 -4.02 -12.47 -18.01
N PHE A 65 -3.72 -11.75 -16.93
CA PHE A 65 -4.52 -10.63 -16.45
C PHE A 65 -3.60 -9.48 -16.03
N CYS A 66 -3.89 -8.28 -16.53
CA CYS A 66 -3.28 -7.03 -16.08
C CYS A 66 -4.29 -5.90 -16.19
N LYS A 67 -4.42 -5.09 -15.13
CA LYS A 67 -5.28 -3.92 -15.09
C LYS A 67 -4.68 -2.85 -14.18
N THR A 68 -4.70 -1.61 -14.65
CA THR A 68 -4.34 -0.44 -13.84
C THR A 68 -5.61 0.31 -13.48
N VAL A 69 -5.70 0.71 -12.21
CA VAL A 69 -6.80 1.55 -11.68
C VAL A 69 -6.17 2.84 -11.18
N CYS A 70 -6.72 3.99 -11.59
CA CYS A 70 -6.24 5.30 -11.16
C CYS A 70 -7.34 6.12 -10.49
N LEU A 71 -6.93 7.07 -9.66
CA LEU A 71 -7.76 8.12 -9.09
C LEU A 71 -7.87 9.25 -10.11
N GLY A 72 -9.11 9.59 -10.46
CA GLY A 72 -9.41 10.57 -11.50
C GLY A 72 -9.39 9.96 -12.91
N ASN A 73 -9.11 10.80 -13.90
CA ASN A 73 -9.29 10.44 -15.32
C ASN A 73 -7.96 10.12 -16.04
N GLN A 74 -6.81 10.30 -15.38
CA GLN A 74 -5.49 10.16 -15.99
C GLN A 74 -4.52 9.53 -15.00
N ILE A 75 -3.63 8.69 -15.53
CA ILE A 75 -2.51 8.13 -14.77
C ILE A 75 -1.48 9.22 -14.56
N MET A 76 -0.95 9.31 -13.35
CA MET A 76 0.15 10.20 -13.01
C MET A 76 1.43 9.77 -13.71
N GLU A 77 2.04 10.69 -14.43
CA GLU A 77 3.36 10.51 -14.99
C GLU A 77 4.43 10.70 -13.90
N ILE A 78 5.41 9.82 -13.88
CA ILE A 78 6.56 9.94 -12.98
C ILE A 78 7.60 10.81 -13.70
N ASP A 79 7.67 12.09 -13.33
CA ASP A 79 8.75 12.97 -13.74
C ASP A 79 9.83 13.03 -12.65
N SER A 80 11.08 13.24 -13.07
CA SER A 80 12.25 13.52 -12.24
C SER A 80 12.07 14.69 -11.25
N GLU A 81 11.03 15.51 -11.42
CA GLU A 81 10.73 16.69 -10.60
C GLU A 81 9.58 16.55 -9.59
N ILE A 82 9.17 15.35 -9.17
CA ILE A 82 8.16 15.21 -8.10
C ILE A 82 8.72 15.79 -6.77
N LYS A 83 8.47 17.09 -6.56
CA LYS A 83 8.93 17.90 -5.42
C LYS A 83 7.96 17.83 -4.23
N SER A 84 6.69 17.51 -4.48
CA SER A 84 5.64 17.39 -3.46
C SER A 84 4.79 16.14 -3.66
N LEU A 85 4.13 15.69 -2.59
CA LEU A 85 3.08 14.68 -2.74
C LEU A 85 1.99 15.25 -3.65
N PRO A 86 1.42 14.43 -4.54
CA PRO A 86 0.23 14.82 -5.26
C PRO A 86 -0.97 14.90 -4.31
N ASN A 87 -2.04 15.57 -4.72
CA ASN A 87 -3.27 15.64 -3.92
C ASN A 87 -3.97 14.28 -3.80
N ASN A 88 -3.76 13.40 -4.79
CA ASN A 88 -4.45 12.13 -4.92
C ASN A 88 -3.44 10.99 -5.07
N PHE A 89 -3.36 10.11 -4.08
CA PHE A 89 -2.40 9.00 -4.10
C PHE A 89 -2.83 7.81 -3.25
N PHE A 90 -2.23 6.66 -3.55
CA PHE A 90 -2.30 5.45 -2.73
C PHE A 90 -1.01 5.26 -1.92
N TYR A 91 -1.11 4.60 -0.76
CA TYR A 91 0.06 4.42 0.12
C TYR A 91 0.04 3.19 1.05
N ASP A 92 -0.96 2.31 0.99
CA ASP A 92 -0.90 0.96 1.62
C ASP A 92 -1.94 0.03 0.99
N VAL A 93 -1.80 -1.29 1.19
CA VAL A 93 -2.74 -2.30 0.71
C VAL A 93 -2.81 -3.54 1.61
N ARG A 94 -4.02 -4.08 1.77
CA ARG A 94 -4.30 -5.39 2.39
C ARG A 94 -5.22 -6.21 1.49
N THR A 95 -5.01 -7.52 1.48
CA THR A 95 -5.80 -8.47 0.68
C THR A 95 -6.58 -9.38 1.60
N TYR A 96 -7.87 -9.55 1.31
CA TYR A 96 -8.78 -10.46 2.00
C TYR A 96 -9.32 -11.50 1.03
N GLU A 97 -10.16 -12.42 1.50
CA GLU A 97 -10.61 -13.54 0.68
C GLU A 97 -11.34 -13.12 -0.60
N LYS A 98 -12.24 -12.12 -0.51
CA LYS A 98 -13.11 -11.70 -1.63
C LYS A 98 -12.80 -10.33 -2.20
N PHE A 99 -12.10 -9.47 -1.45
CA PHE A 99 -11.73 -8.12 -1.85
C PHE A 99 -10.32 -7.79 -1.38
N PHE A 100 -9.79 -6.68 -1.84
CA PHE A 100 -8.65 -6.00 -1.25
C PHE A 100 -9.02 -4.57 -0.91
N VAL A 101 -8.23 -3.96 -0.03
CA VAL A 101 -8.43 -2.59 0.42
C VAL A 101 -7.13 -1.84 0.22
N VAL A 102 -7.22 -0.61 -0.28
CA VAL A 102 -6.09 0.30 -0.43
C VAL A 102 -6.33 1.54 0.44
N MET A 103 -5.27 2.02 1.08
CA MET A 103 -5.25 3.35 1.69
C MET A 103 -4.96 4.39 0.62
N CYS A 104 -5.76 5.45 0.58
CA CYS A 104 -5.54 6.59 -0.29
C CYS A 104 -5.85 7.91 0.38
N GLU A 105 -5.27 8.97 -0.15
CA GLU A 105 -5.64 10.35 0.14
C GLU A 105 -6.16 10.97 -1.14
N ILE A 106 -7.28 11.68 -1.05
CA ILE A 106 -7.93 12.36 -2.18
C ILE A 106 -8.31 13.76 -1.73
N ASP A 107 -7.70 14.77 -2.35
CA ASP A 107 -7.89 16.18 -1.98
C ASP A 107 -7.72 16.43 -0.47
N GLY A 108 -6.76 15.74 0.15
CA GLY A 108 -6.48 15.81 1.59
C GLY A 108 -7.38 14.95 2.48
N GLN A 109 -8.42 14.31 1.93
CA GLN A 109 -9.28 13.39 2.66
C GLN A 109 -8.71 11.97 2.60
N ARG A 110 -8.40 11.39 3.77
CA ARG A 110 -7.94 10.01 3.88
C ARG A 110 -9.10 9.04 3.79
N SER A 111 -8.87 7.92 3.10
CA SER A 111 -9.88 6.90 2.85
C SER A 111 -9.28 5.50 2.74
N LEU A 112 -10.08 4.51 3.13
CA LEU A 112 -9.92 3.11 2.76
C LEU A 112 -10.87 2.79 1.61
N ARG A 113 -10.33 2.39 0.46
CA ARG A 113 -11.12 1.99 -0.71
C ARG A 113 -11.08 0.50 -0.93
N PHE A 114 -12.27 -0.09 -0.97
CA PHE A 114 -12.49 -1.52 -1.13
C PHE A 114 -12.70 -1.82 -2.62
N PHE A 115 -12.02 -2.85 -3.11
CA PHE A 115 -12.07 -3.27 -4.49
C PHE A 115 -12.18 -4.78 -4.61
N SER A 116 -12.93 -5.26 -5.59
CA SER A 116 -12.84 -6.65 -6.03
C SER A 116 -11.55 -6.89 -6.82
N TYR A 117 -11.16 -8.15 -6.97
CA TYR A 117 -9.91 -8.56 -7.64
C TYR A 117 -9.85 -8.31 -9.16
N ASP A 118 -10.94 -7.81 -9.75
CA ASP A 118 -11.00 -7.30 -11.13
C ASP A 118 -10.93 -5.75 -11.19
N GLY A 119 -10.77 -5.08 -10.04
CA GLY A 119 -10.63 -3.63 -9.92
C GLY A 119 -11.95 -2.86 -9.91
N LYS A 120 -13.11 -3.50 -9.70
CA LYS A 120 -14.38 -2.78 -9.48
C LYS A 120 -14.39 -2.19 -8.05
N PRO A 121 -14.72 -0.90 -7.88
CA PRO A 121 -14.88 -0.30 -6.57
C PRO A 121 -16.12 -0.85 -5.86
N LEU A 122 -15.98 -1.15 -4.57
CA LEU A 122 -17.04 -1.74 -3.74
C LEU A 122 -17.50 -0.78 -2.64
N TYR A 123 -16.57 -0.10 -1.98
CA TYR A 123 -16.88 0.79 -0.86
C TYR A 123 -15.77 1.82 -0.64
N ASN A 124 -16.12 2.98 -0.09
CA ASN A 124 -15.20 4.03 0.33
C ASN A 124 -15.49 4.40 1.79
N LEU A 125 -14.49 4.21 2.66
CA LEU A 125 -14.57 4.57 4.06
C LEU A 125 -13.61 5.73 4.33
N GLU A 126 -14.16 6.92 4.56
CA GLU A 126 -13.40 8.09 4.99
C GLU A 126 -13.11 8.00 6.49
N TYR A 127 -11.94 8.48 6.89
CA TYR A 127 -11.53 8.52 8.29
C TYR A 127 -10.69 9.77 8.58
N ASN A 128 -10.75 10.27 9.82
CA ASN A 128 -10.08 11.50 10.24
C ASN A 128 -8.76 11.25 11.00
N ALA A 129 -8.40 9.98 11.24
CA ALA A 129 -7.19 9.61 11.96
C ALA A 129 -5.91 9.90 11.15
N SER A 130 -4.81 10.15 11.87
CA SER A 130 -3.46 10.26 11.31
C SER A 130 -2.87 8.91 10.87
N ALA A 131 -3.66 7.85 10.90
CA ALA A 131 -3.25 6.48 10.58
C ALA A 131 -2.50 6.35 9.26
N THR A 132 -1.36 5.66 9.37
CA THR A 132 -0.39 5.38 8.29
C THR A 132 -0.48 3.95 7.80
N ARG A 133 -1.10 3.05 8.58
CA ARG A 133 -1.38 1.65 8.23
C ARG A 133 -2.77 1.26 8.71
N PHE A 134 -3.25 0.15 8.17
CA PHE A 134 -4.46 -0.49 8.64
C PHE A 134 -4.35 -2.02 8.58
N ASP A 135 -5.27 -2.67 9.29
CA ASP A 135 -5.66 -4.05 9.02
C ASP A 135 -7.12 -4.29 9.45
N ILE A 136 -7.72 -5.36 8.95
CA ILE A 136 -9.10 -5.74 9.27
C ILE A 136 -9.08 -7.15 9.83
N ASP A 137 -9.53 -7.29 11.06
CA ASP A 137 -9.91 -8.59 11.60
C ASP A 137 -11.27 -8.98 11.02
N MET A 138 -11.21 -9.82 9.98
CA MET A 138 -12.39 -10.34 9.29
C MET A 138 -13.21 -11.33 10.14
N GLN A 139 -12.67 -11.85 11.24
CA GLN A 139 -13.42 -12.75 12.13
C GLN A 139 -14.34 -11.96 13.05
N ASN A 140 -13.87 -10.81 13.53
CA ASN A 140 -14.62 -9.96 14.46
C ASN A 140 -15.17 -8.68 13.81
N ASN A 141 -14.95 -8.48 12.51
CA ASN A 141 -15.30 -7.27 11.76
C ASN A 141 -14.76 -5.98 12.40
N ILE A 142 -13.51 -6.02 12.86
CA ILE A 142 -12.84 -4.86 13.46
C ILE A 142 -11.79 -4.31 12.50
N LEU A 143 -11.91 -3.02 12.17
CA LEU A 143 -10.86 -2.26 11.50
C LEU A 143 -9.89 -1.72 12.55
N TYR A 144 -8.59 -1.96 12.35
CA TYR A 144 -7.50 -1.33 13.09
C TYR A 144 -6.84 -0.28 12.22
N LEU A 145 -6.67 0.92 12.77
CA LEU A 145 -5.94 2.03 12.18
C LEU A 145 -4.71 2.32 13.04
N LEU A 146 -3.52 2.16 12.47
CA LEU A 146 -2.25 2.36 13.16
C LEU A 146 -1.56 3.64 12.66
N ASP A 147 -1.20 4.50 13.59
CA ASP A 147 -0.35 5.65 13.37
C ASP A 147 1.05 5.37 13.94
N TYR A 148 2.02 5.16 13.05
CA TYR A 148 3.41 4.95 13.45
C TYR A 148 4.11 6.21 13.97
N GLU A 149 3.66 7.39 13.57
CA GLU A 149 4.31 8.65 13.96
C GLU A 149 3.98 8.99 15.41
N ASN A 150 2.74 8.73 15.82
CA ASN A 150 2.26 9.02 17.17
C ASN A 150 2.17 7.77 18.07
N ASP A 151 2.51 6.59 17.54
CA ASP A 151 2.42 5.30 18.23
C ASP A 151 1.01 5.02 18.81
N THR A 152 -0.02 5.27 18.00
CA THR A 152 -1.43 5.08 18.39
C THR A 152 -2.13 4.05 17.52
N VAL A 153 -3.10 3.36 18.12
CA VAL A 153 -4.00 2.43 17.43
C VAL A 153 -5.44 2.78 17.76
N GLU A 154 -6.23 2.99 16.72
CA GLU A 154 -7.69 3.13 16.81
C GLU A 154 -8.37 1.88 16.25
N PHE A 155 -9.55 1.55 16.77
CA PHE A 155 -10.32 0.41 16.30
C PHE A 155 -11.79 0.75 16.12
N PHE A 156 -12.41 0.17 15.09
CA PHE A 156 -13.79 0.44 14.70
C PHE A 156 -14.51 -0.86 14.35
N ASP A 157 -15.75 -1.01 14.82
CA ASP A 157 -16.66 -2.03 14.30
C ASP A 157 -17.09 -1.63 12.89
N ILE A 158 -16.80 -2.50 11.93
CA ILE A 158 -17.11 -2.29 10.51
C ILE A 158 -18.09 -3.34 9.97
N SER A 159 -18.85 -4.03 10.82
CA SER A 159 -19.78 -5.10 10.42
C SER A 159 -20.74 -4.65 9.32
N ASN A 160 -21.35 -3.47 9.46
CA ASN A 160 -22.26 -2.92 8.45
C ASN A 160 -21.57 -2.65 7.09
N ILE A 161 -20.28 -2.29 7.12
CA ILE A 161 -19.50 -2.04 5.91
C ILE A 161 -19.17 -3.37 5.24
N ILE A 162 -18.77 -4.38 6.02
CA ILE A 162 -18.52 -5.73 5.50
C ILE A 162 -19.79 -6.29 4.85
N ASP A 163 -20.93 -6.20 5.51
CA ASP A 163 -22.21 -6.65 4.94
C ASP A 163 -22.53 -5.92 3.62
N SER A 164 -22.31 -4.60 3.57
CA SER A 164 -22.52 -3.79 2.35
C SER A 164 -21.60 -4.22 1.21
N VAL A 165 -20.32 -4.48 1.50
CA VAL A 165 -19.33 -4.96 0.51
C VAL A 165 -19.73 -6.32 -0.04
N TYR A 166 -20.16 -7.25 0.81
CA TYR A 166 -20.56 -8.60 0.40
C TYR A 166 -21.83 -8.61 -0.45
N ASN A 167 -22.75 -7.66 -0.25
CA ASN A 167 -23.97 -7.53 -1.06
C ASN A 167 -23.72 -7.00 -2.48
N LEU A 168 -22.54 -6.45 -2.77
CA LEU A 168 -22.17 -5.88 -4.09
C LEU A 168 -21.35 -6.84 -4.98
N MET A 169 -21.05 -8.02 -4.45
CA MET A 169 -20.26 -9.09 -5.09
C MET A 169 -21.17 -10.18 -5.65
#